data_AF-A0A7C4UN10-F1
#
_entry.id   AF-A0A7C4UN10-F1
#
_cell.length_a   1.000
_cell.length_b   1.000
_cell.length_c   1.000
_cell.angle_alpha   90.00
_cell.angle_beta   90.00
_cell.angle_gamma   90.00
#
_symmetry.space_group_name_H-M   'P 1'
#
loop_
_entity.id
_entity.type
_entity.pdbx_description
1 polymer ?
#
loop_
_entity_poly.entity_id
_entity_poly.type
_entity_poly.pdbx_seq_one_letter_code
_entity_poly.pdbx_strand_id
1 'polypeptide(L)'
;MKRFLSVVSALCVIFAMSLILGCAGTGKGPTDEELIRATIDKVKVALETKNLDMLMTTFADDFEHPEVGGKEEARQALQMGLESGYADEGKVDLTNMELKIDKEKGTASAYPIDLSSAAGSVSVELVLKKYEVTNEKGKKVPAWLIKTINVDGL
;
A
#
# COMPACT_ATOMS: atom_id res chain seq x y z
N MET A 1 -33.65 -11.33 46.66
CA MET A 1 -32.52 -12.25 46.88
C MET A 1 -32.24 -12.99 45.59
N LYS A 2 -31.03 -12.80 45.01
CA LYS A 2 -30.30 -13.74 44.12
C LYS A 2 -31.03 -14.13 42.81
N ARG A 3 -30.56 -13.85 41.60
CA ARG A 3 -29.18 -13.82 41.10
C ARG A 3 -29.09 -12.96 39.84
N PHE A 4 -28.17 -12.01 39.91
CA PHE A 4 -27.34 -11.57 38.79
C PHE A 4 -26.57 -12.78 38.23
N LEU A 5 -26.81 -13.13 36.97
CA LEU A 5 -26.02 -13.98 36.05
C LEU A 5 -26.86 -13.99 34.75
N SER A 6 -26.55 -13.25 33.70
CA SER A 6 -25.43 -13.54 32.82
C SER A 6 -24.98 -12.27 32.10
N VAL A 7 -23.79 -11.79 32.47
CA VAL A 7 -22.90 -11.00 31.63
C VAL A 7 -21.91 -12.00 31.03
N VAL A 8 -21.30 -11.64 29.89
CA VAL A 8 -20.18 -12.29 29.17
C VAL A 8 -20.62 -13.04 27.91
N SER A 9 -20.63 -12.35 26.77
CA SER A 9 -19.83 -12.72 25.58
C SER A 9 -19.98 -11.66 24.48
N ALA A 10 -18.87 -11.33 23.82
CA ALA A 10 -18.71 -10.41 22.69
C ALA A 10 -18.58 -8.90 23.00
N LEU A 11 -17.59 -8.55 23.83
CA LEU A 11 -16.90 -7.26 23.80
C LEU A 11 -15.41 -7.56 23.58
N CYS A 12 -14.91 -7.33 22.35
CA CYS A 12 -13.50 -7.31 21.87
C CYS A 12 -13.63 -7.46 20.34
N VAL A 13 -13.59 -6.42 19.49
CA VAL A 13 -12.40 -5.63 19.15
C VAL A 13 -12.87 -4.25 18.66
N ILE A 14 -12.83 -3.25 19.54
CA ILE A 14 -12.72 -1.85 19.14
C ILE A 14 -11.26 -1.50 19.40
N PHE A 15 -10.45 -1.44 18.35
CA PHE A 15 -9.11 -0.88 18.45
C PHE A 15 -8.79 -0.04 17.21
N ALA A 16 -8.86 1.27 17.43
CA ALA A 16 -8.00 2.31 16.88
C ALA A 16 -7.81 2.36 15.35
N MET A 17 -8.68 3.12 14.68
CA MET A 17 -8.27 3.86 13.47
C MET A 17 -8.86 5.29 13.46
N SER A 18 -8.95 5.90 14.65
CA SER A 18 -9.49 7.24 14.89
C SER A 18 -8.43 8.35 14.86
N LEU A 19 -7.27 8.14 14.22
CA LEU A 19 -6.14 9.07 14.29
C LEU A 19 -5.79 9.68 12.93
N ILE A 20 -6.72 10.34 12.24
CA ILE A 20 -6.40 11.50 11.37
C ILE A 20 -7.62 12.45 11.29
N LEU A 21 -8.08 12.97 12.43
CA LEU A 21 -8.88 14.19 12.49
C LEU A 21 -8.02 15.29 13.12
N GLY A 22 -7.27 15.98 12.26
CA GLY A 22 -6.40 17.12 12.56
C GLY A 22 -5.34 17.19 11.44
N CYS A 23 -5.39 18.14 10.51
CA CYS A 23 -5.41 19.58 10.77
C CYS A 23 -6.51 20.33 10.02
N ALA A 24 -7.05 21.34 10.71
CA ALA A 24 -7.76 22.45 10.11
C ALA A 24 -6.86 23.17 9.08
N GLY A 25 -7.32 23.26 7.85
CA GLY A 25 -6.65 23.98 6.76
C GLY A 25 -7.50 23.96 5.48
N THR A 26 -8.44 24.91 5.35
CA THR A 26 -9.08 25.33 4.09
C THR A 26 -9.42 24.25 3.05
N GLY A 27 -10.59 23.60 3.15
CA GLY A 27 -11.48 23.17 2.05
C GLY A 27 -10.94 22.42 0.82
N LYS A 28 -9.65 22.12 0.72
CA LYS A 28 -8.99 21.40 -0.36
C LYS A 28 -8.68 20.01 0.18
N GLY A 29 -9.08 18.99 -0.59
CA GLY A 29 -8.70 17.61 -0.29
C GLY A 29 -7.19 17.42 -0.31
N PRO A 30 -6.70 16.21 0.03
CA PRO A 30 -5.28 15.92 0.02
C PRO A 30 -4.66 16.19 -1.35
N THR A 31 -3.43 16.66 -1.34
CA THR A 31 -2.60 16.86 -2.52
C THR A 31 -2.19 15.52 -3.13
N ASP A 32 -1.74 15.54 -4.39
CA ASP A 32 -1.24 14.33 -5.04
C ASP A 32 -0.03 13.74 -4.32
N GLU A 33 0.88 14.58 -3.83
CA GLU A 33 2.02 14.12 -3.04
C GLU A 33 1.57 13.40 -1.75
N GLU A 34 0.63 13.97 -1.00
CA GLU A 34 0.10 13.32 0.22
C GLU A 34 -0.57 11.98 -0.09
N LEU A 35 -1.34 11.90 -1.19
CA LEU A 35 -1.97 10.66 -1.62
C LEU A 35 -0.94 9.60 -2.05
N ILE A 36 0.09 9.99 -2.80
CA ILE A 36 1.14 9.07 -3.24
C ILE A 36 1.94 8.57 -2.03
N ARG A 37 2.32 9.46 -1.10
CA ARG A 37 3.00 9.06 0.14
C ARG A 37 2.17 8.10 0.96
N ALA A 38 0.87 8.37 1.11
CA ALA A 38 -0.04 7.45 1.81
C ALA A 38 -0.11 6.06 1.14
N THR A 39 -0.07 5.98 -0.19
CA THR A 39 0.02 4.71 -0.91
C THR A 39 1.36 4.00 -0.63
N ILE A 40 2.49 4.72 -0.68
CA ILE A 40 3.83 4.15 -0.44
C ILE A 40 3.97 3.68 1.02
N ASP A 41 3.48 4.45 1.98
CA ASP A 41 3.46 4.06 3.39
C ASP A 41 2.63 2.78 3.59
N LYS A 42 1.49 2.67 2.90
CA LYS A 42 0.69 1.44 2.91
C LYS A 42 1.46 0.27 2.30
N VAL A 43 2.21 0.47 1.20
CA VAL A 43 3.10 -0.57 0.63
C VAL A 43 4.12 -1.01 1.66
N LYS A 44 4.83 -0.08 2.30
CA LYS A 44 5.82 -0.37 3.35
C LYS A 44 5.21 -1.20 4.47
N VAL A 45 4.10 -0.73 5.05
CA VAL A 45 3.41 -1.45 6.13
C VAL A 45 2.99 -2.84 5.66
N ALA A 46 2.42 -2.96 4.47
CA ALA A 46 1.96 -4.24 3.95
C ALA A 46 3.11 -5.23 3.73
N LEU A 47 4.25 -4.78 3.20
CA LEU A 47 5.44 -5.61 3.01
C LEU A 47 6.05 -6.04 4.34
N GLU A 48 6.27 -5.10 5.28
CA GLU A 48 6.90 -5.39 6.58
C GLU A 48 6.00 -6.24 7.49
N THR A 49 4.68 -6.16 7.33
CA THR A 49 3.72 -7.00 8.06
C THR A 49 3.29 -8.24 7.27
N LYS A 50 3.86 -8.47 6.07
CA LYS A 50 3.51 -9.56 5.16
C LYS A 50 2.00 -9.65 4.86
N ASN A 51 1.32 -8.51 4.85
CA ASN A 51 -0.11 -8.41 4.61
C ASN A 51 -0.38 -8.26 3.11
N LEU A 52 -0.46 -9.39 2.40
CA LEU A 52 -0.68 -9.41 0.96
C LEU A 52 -2.01 -8.76 0.55
N ASP A 53 -3.07 -8.92 1.35
CA ASP A 53 -4.36 -8.30 1.05
C ASP A 53 -4.27 -6.78 1.09
N MET A 54 -3.61 -6.22 2.10
CA MET A 54 -3.33 -4.79 2.19
C MET A 54 -2.47 -4.32 1.02
N LEU A 55 -1.44 -5.07 0.66
CA LEU A 55 -0.56 -4.76 -0.45
C LEU A 55 -1.33 -4.69 -1.76
N MET A 56 -2.18 -5.69 -2.06
CA MET A 56 -2.94 -5.71 -3.31
C MET A 56 -3.97 -4.56 -3.43
N THR A 57 -4.32 -3.88 -2.33
CA THR A 57 -5.14 -2.65 -2.41
C THR A 57 -4.40 -1.45 -2.99
N THR A 58 -3.07 -1.47 -3.05
CA THR A 58 -2.27 -0.38 -3.63
C THR A 58 -2.06 -0.53 -5.13
N PHE A 59 -2.38 -1.70 -5.69
CA PHE A 59 -2.23 -2.01 -7.11
C PHE A 59 -3.49 -1.58 -7.88
N ALA A 60 -3.31 -0.95 -9.03
CA ALA A 60 -4.41 -0.62 -9.92
C ALA A 60 -5.05 -1.89 -10.48
N ASP A 61 -6.36 -1.88 -10.75
CA ASP A 61 -7.03 -3.05 -11.35
C ASP A 61 -6.50 -3.38 -12.74
N ASP A 62 -5.97 -2.38 -13.46
CA ASP A 62 -5.27 -2.55 -14.72
C ASP A 62 -3.75 -2.69 -14.55
N PHE A 63 -3.24 -3.04 -13.36
CA PHE A 63 -1.80 -3.27 -13.16
C PHE A 63 -1.23 -4.27 -14.19
N GLU A 64 -0.02 -4.01 -14.65
CA GLU A 64 0.68 -4.86 -15.61
C GLU A 64 2.20 -4.77 -15.40
N HIS A 65 2.87 -5.93 -15.43
CA HIS A 65 4.32 -6.06 -15.35
C HIS A 65 4.84 -6.96 -16.48
N PRO A 66 5.91 -6.59 -17.21
CA PRO A 66 6.36 -7.33 -18.40
C PRO A 66 6.67 -8.82 -18.17
N GLU A 67 7.21 -9.17 -17.00
CA GLU A 67 7.63 -10.55 -16.69
C GLU A 67 6.58 -11.36 -15.91
N VAL A 68 5.68 -10.67 -15.21
CA VAL A 68 4.76 -11.31 -14.25
C VAL A 68 3.33 -11.34 -14.79
N GLY A 69 2.95 -10.36 -15.61
CA GLY A 69 1.58 -10.20 -16.11
C GLY A 69 0.76 -9.24 -15.26
N GLY A 70 -0.52 -9.55 -15.09
CA GLY A 70 -1.50 -8.67 -14.46
C GLY A 70 -1.49 -8.72 -12.93
N LYS A 71 -2.46 -8.02 -12.33
CA LYS A 71 -2.62 -7.90 -10.87
C LYS A 71 -2.75 -9.26 -10.17
N GLU A 72 -3.46 -10.20 -10.78
CA GLU A 72 -3.70 -11.51 -10.18
C GLU A 72 -2.44 -12.39 -10.24
N GLU A 73 -1.74 -12.39 -11.37
CA GLU A 73 -0.45 -13.07 -11.51
C GLU A 73 0.60 -12.48 -10.56
N ALA A 74 0.61 -11.16 -10.39
CA ALA A 74 1.45 -10.50 -9.40
C ALA A 74 1.12 -10.92 -7.97
N ARG A 75 -0.16 -11.04 -7.62
CA ARG A 75 -0.58 -11.57 -6.31
C ARG A 75 -0.04 -12.98 -6.09
N GLN A 76 -0.14 -13.85 -7.09
CA GLN A 76 0.37 -15.23 -7.01
C GLN A 76 1.89 -15.27 -6.86
N ALA A 77 2.61 -14.46 -7.64
CA ALA A 77 4.07 -14.35 -7.54
C ALA A 77 4.51 -13.88 -6.14
N LEU A 78 3.85 -12.86 -5.59
CA LEU A 78 4.10 -12.37 -4.24
C LEU A 78 3.79 -13.42 -3.17
N GLN A 79 2.68 -14.15 -3.31
CA GLN A 79 2.32 -15.24 -2.40
C GLN A 79 3.39 -16.35 -2.39
N MET A 80 3.88 -16.77 -3.56
CA MET A 80 4.96 -17.75 -3.65
C MET A 80 6.25 -17.24 -2.99
N GLY A 81 6.57 -15.96 -3.16
CA GLY A 81 7.71 -15.32 -2.49
C GLY A 81 7.59 -15.35 -0.96
N LEU A 82 6.40 -15.06 -0.43
CA LEU A 82 6.11 -15.14 1.01
C LEU A 82 6.26 -16.58 1.53
N GLU A 83 5.69 -17.56 0.83
CA GLU A 83 5.73 -18.98 1.21
C GLU A 83 7.13 -19.58 1.17
N SER A 84 7.99 -19.07 0.27
CA SER A 84 9.38 -19.50 0.14
C SER A 84 10.34 -18.78 1.09
N GLY A 85 9.84 -17.86 1.93
CA GLY A 85 10.64 -17.14 2.92
C GLY A 85 11.42 -15.94 2.37
N TYR A 86 11.19 -15.50 1.12
CA TYR A 86 11.91 -14.34 0.54
C TYR A 86 11.69 -13.04 1.30
N ALA A 87 10.57 -12.90 2.03
CA ALA A 87 10.26 -11.74 2.85
C ALA A 87 10.61 -11.92 4.34
N ASP A 88 11.32 -13.00 4.72
CA ASP A 88 11.74 -13.20 6.10
C ASP A 88 12.73 -12.11 6.52
N GLU A 89 12.44 -11.48 7.66
CA GLU A 89 13.15 -10.29 8.14
C GLU A 89 13.15 -9.12 7.14
N GLY A 90 12.13 -9.10 6.26
CA GLY A 90 11.95 -8.09 5.23
C GLY A 90 11.88 -6.67 5.78
N LYS A 91 12.59 -5.74 5.13
CA LYS A 91 12.59 -4.30 5.45
C LYS A 91 12.43 -3.47 4.20
N VAL A 92 11.74 -2.35 4.35
CA VAL A 92 11.58 -1.33 3.31
C VAL A 92 12.27 -0.05 3.78
N ASP A 93 13.26 0.41 3.04
CA ASP A 93 13.91 1.70 3.28
C ASP A 93 13.46 2.73 2.24
N LEU A 94 12.99 3.86 2.74
CA LEU A 94 12.47 4.99 1.96
C LEU A 94 13.36 6.24 2.12
N THR A 95 14.49 6.13 2.82
CA THR A 95 15.34 7.27 3.19
C THR A 95 15.84 8.05 1.97
N ASN A 96 16.17 7.34 0.89
CA ASN A 96 16.67 7.92 -0.35
C ASN A 96 15.58 8.08 -1.43
N MET A 97 14.33 7.74 -1.11
CA MET A 97 13.25 7.75 -2.09
C MET A 97 12.93 9.17 -2.55
N GLU A 98 13.00 9.39 -3.86
CA GLU A 98 12.52 10.60 -4.51
C GLU A 98 11.16 10.37 -5.15
N LEU A 99 10.34 11.42 -5.19
CA LEU A 99 9.04 11.42 -5.86
C LEU A 99 9.05 12.36 -7.06
N LYS A 100 8.74 11.84 -8.25
CA LYS A 100 8.58 12.61 -9.50
C LYS A 100 7.14 12.53 -9.95
N ILE A 101 6.44 13.67 -10.02
CA ILE A 101 5.02 13.73 -10.43
C ILE A 101 4.91 14.42 -11.80
N ASP A 102 4.37 13.70 -12.79
CA ASP A 102 3.96 14.25 -14.08
C ASP A 102 2.45 14.54 -14.04
N LYS A 103 2.12 15.82 -13.82
CA LYS A 103 0.74 16.29 -13.70
C LYS A 103 -0.02 16.23 -15.02
N GLU A 104 0.67 16.30 -16.16
CA GLU A 104 0.02 16.27 -17.48
C GLU A 104 -0.42 14.86 -17.84
N LYS A 105 0.40 13.85 -17.50
CA LYS A 105 0.10 12.43 -17.73
C LYS A 105 -0.70 11.79 -16.59
N GLY A 106 -0.79 12.45 -15.44
CA GLY A 106 -1.40 11.87 -14.24
C GLY A 106 -0.63 10.65 -13.74
N THR A 107 0.69 10.67 -13.89
CA THR A 107 1.61 9.60 -13.50
C THR A 107 2.62 10.12 -12.47
N ALA A 108 3.13 9.23 -11.63
CA ALA A 108 4.20 9.54 -10.71
C ALA A 108 5.17 8.36 -10.61
N SER A 109 6.41 8.61 -10.27
CA SER A 109 7.36 7.56 -9.90
C SER A 109 8.00 7.83 -8.56
N ALA A 110 8.11 6.77 -7.76
CA ALA A 110 8.78 6.75 -6.48
C ALA A 110 9.98 5.79 -6.57
N TYR A 111 11.19 6.34 -6.45
CA TYR A 111 12.43 5.61 -6.63
C TYR A 111 13.62 6.31 -5.96
N PRO A 112 14.61 5.58 -5.42
CA PRO A 112 14.56 4.14 -5.16
C PRO A 112 13.68 3.81 -3.94
N ILE A 113 13.01 2.67 -3.98
CA ILE A 113 12.49 2.00 -2.80
C ILE A 113 13.36 0.77 -2.56
N ASP A 114 14.12 0.81 -1.46
CA ASP A 114 15.10 -0.23 -1.17
C ASP A 114 14.45 -1.34 -0.34
N LEU A 115 14.47 -2.55 -0.88
CA LEU A 115 13.93 -3.75 -0.25
C LEU A 115 15.09 -4.64 0.17
N SER A 116 15.03 -5.18 1.39
CA SER A 116 16.03 -6.14 1.88
C SER A 116 15.41 -7.23 2.72
N SER A 117 16.01 -8.41 2.69
CA SER A 117 15.66 -9.56 3.53
C SER A 117 16.89 -10.46 3.72
N ALA A 118 16.72 -11.59 4.41
CA ALA A 118 17.76 -12.61 4.49
C ALA A 118 18.18 -13.18 3.11
N ALA A 119 17.32 -13.04 2.08
CA ALA A 119 17.59 -13.53 0.73
C ALA A 119 18.42 -12.56 -0.13
N GLY A 120 18.56 -11.29 0.29
CA GLY A 120 19.30 -10.27 -0.45
C GLY A 120 18.63 -8.90 -0.40
N SER A 121 19.05 -8.00 -1.30
CA SER A 121 18.50 -6.65 -1.41
C SER A 121 18.35 -6.21 -2.86
N VAL A 122 17.32 -5.42 -3.13
CA VAL A 122 17.03 -4.85 -4.45
C VAL A 122 16.40 -3.47 -4.29
N SER A 123 16.57 -2.62 -5.28
CA SER A 123 15.89 -1.32 -5.37
C SER A 123 14.81 -1.41 -6.44
N VAL A 124 13.64 -0.83 -6.16
CA VAL A 124 12.51 -0.82 -7.10
C VAL A 124 12.00 0.60 -7.34
N GLU A 125 11.50 0.84 -8.55
CA GLU A 125 10.67 1.99 -8.88
C GLU A 125 9.20 1.56 -8.84
N LEU A 126 8.39 2.28 -8.08
CA LEU A 126 6.94 2.18 -8.19
C LEU A 126 6.44 3.25 -9.17
N VAL A 127 5.84 2.82 -10.27
CA VAL A 127 5.16 3.72 -11.20
C VAL A 127 3.69 3.76 -10.85
N LEU A 128 3.21 4.92 -10.44
CA LEU A 128 1.84 5.15 -10.03
C LEU A 128 1.08 5.95 -11.08
N LYS A 129 -0.24 5.73 -11.12
CA LYS A 129 -1.18 6.53 -11.90
C LYS A 129 -2.36 6.94 -11.03
N LYS A 130 -2.98 8.07 -11.38
CA LYS A 130 -4.16 8.58 -10.69
C LYS A 130 -5.44 7.92 -11.21
N TYR A 131 -6.27 7.45 -10.29
CA TYR A 131 -7.56 6.80 -10.54
C TYR A 131 -8.67 7.44 -9.71
N GLU A 132 -9.91 7.27 -10.13
CA GLU A 132 -11.08 7.52 -9.28
C GLU A 132 -11.53 6.21 -8.63
N VAL A 133 -11.52 6.16 -7.30
CA VAL A 133 -11.99 5.00 -6.54
C VAL A 133 -13.21 5.38 -5.70
N THR A 134 -14.06 4.40 -5.42
CA THR A 134 -15.21 4.61 -4.54
C THR A 134 -14.79 4.32 -3.10
N ASN A 135 -14.88 5.31 -2.21
CA ASN A 135 -14.60 5.11 -0.79
C ASN A 135 -15.77 4.41 -0.07
N GLU A 136 -15.58 4.09 1.21
CA GLU A 136 -16.59 3.43 2.07
C GLU A 136 -17.92 4.18 2.17
N LYS A 137 -17.91 5.49 1.88
CA LYS A 137 -19.12 6.34 1.89
C LYS A 137 -19.80 6.41 0.51
N GLY A 138 -19.38 5.58 -0.44
CA GLY A 138 -19.91 5.56 -1.81
C GLY A 138 -19.47 6.75 -2.67
N LYS A 139 -18.50 7.56 -2.22
CA LYS A 139 -18.05 8.75 -2.94
C LYS A 139 -16.83 8.43 -3.80
N LYS A 140 -16.83 8.89 -5.05
CA LYS A 140 -15.64 8.90 -5.91
C LYS A 140 -14.61 9.87 -5.37
N VAL A 141 -13.40 9.37 -5.14
CA VAL A 141 -12.25 10.13 -4.67
C VAL A 141 -11.01 9.77 -5.50
N PRO A 142 -10.08 10.69 -5.71
CA PRO A 142 -8.82 10.37 -6.37
C PRO A 142 -7.99 9.44 -5.47
N ALA A 143 -7.33 8.46 -6.08
CA ALA A 143 -6.31 7.62 -5.47
C ALA A 143 -5.15 7.42 -6.44
N TRP A 144 -3.95 7.31 -5.90
CA TRP A 144 -2.77 6.95 -6.67
C TRP A 144 -2.47 5.48 -6.43
N LEU A 145 -2.50 4.69 -7.49
CA LEU A 145 -2.32 3.24 -7.44
C LEU A 145 -1.15 2.83 -8.33
N ILE A 146 -0.47 1.75 -7.95
CA ILE A 146 0.66 1.18 -8.67
C ILE A 146 0.16 0.60 -10.00
N LYS A 147 0.72 1.09 -11.10
CA LYS A 147 0.42 0.64 -12.46
C LYS A 147 1.43 -0.38 -12.96
N THR A 148 2.70 -0.22 -12.58
CA THR A 148 3.79 -1.18 -12.80
C THR A 148 4.87 -0.99 -11.73
N ILE A 149 5.74 -1.98 -11.59
CA ILE A 149 6.95 -1.95 -10.77
C ILE A 149 8.12 -2.17 -11.73
N ASN A 150 9.21 -1.42 -11.56
CA ASN A 150 10.46 -1.71 -12.26
C ASN A 150 11.49 -2.11 -11.20
N VAL A 151 12.20 -3.21 -11.44
CA VAL A 151 13.19 -3.74 -10.51
C VAL A 151 14.57 -3.44 -11.08
N ASP A 152 15.46 -2.86 -10.29
CA ASP A 152 16.81 -2.56 -10.76
C ASP A 152 17.56 -3.83 -11.15
N GLY A 153 18.16 -3.81 -12.35
CA GLY A 153 18.98 -4.91 -12.87
C GLY A 153 18.20 -5.99 -13.61
N LEU A 154 16.90 -5.81 -13.87
CA LEU A 154 16.07 -6.65 -14.74
C LEU A 154 15.63 -5.90 -16.01
#